data_AF-A0A7K0UN50-F1
#
_entry.id   AF-A0A7K0UN50-F1
#
_cell.length_a   1.000
_cell.length_b   1.000
_cell.length_c   1.000
_cell.angle_alpha   90.00
_cell.angle_beta   90.00
_cell.angle_gamma   90.00
#
_symmetry.space_group_name_H-M   'P 1'
#
loop_
_entity.id
_entity.type
_entity.pdbx_description
1 polymer ?
#
loop_
_entity_poly.entity_id
_entity_poly.type
_entity_poly.pdbx_seq_one_letter_code
_entity_poly.pdbx_strand_id
1 'polypeptide(L)'
;MSELLTEITVWTLALCVLAAFVAGFVDAVAGGGGLIQLPVLLWSFPVAPLASILGTNKAVSVVGTSSAALTYRKQIQVKAQVLVPMMLAAFAGSVLGALLATRVDRALFEPIILTILICVGLFTIFRPEFGRHEVT
;
A
#
# COMPACT_ATOMS: atom_id res chain seq x y z
N MET A 1 -1.51 -22.70 -12.93
CA MET A 1 -0.83 -22.26 -11.69
C MET A 1 0.59 -22.82 -11.62
N SER A 2 0.79 -24.13 -11.85
CA SER A 2 2.12 -24.76 -11.94
C SER A 2 3.01 -24.17 -13.04
N GLU A 3 2.49 -23.99 -14.27
CA GLU A 3 3.27 -23.39 -15.39
C GLU A 3 3.64 -21.91 -15.16
N LEU A 4 2.83 -21.19 -14.38
CA LEU A 4 3.05 -19.77 -14.09
C LEU A 4 4.19 -19.55 -13.10
N LEU A 5 4.45 -20.52 -12.21
CA LEU A 5 5.62 -20.52 -11.31
C LEU A 5 6.89 -20.95 -12.05
N THR A 6 6.76 -21.69 -13.17
CA THR A 6 7.90 -22.14 -13.99
C THR A 6 8.49 -21.01 -14.85
N GLU A 7 7.70 -19.98 -15.18
CA GLU A 7 8.12 -18.80 -15.96
C GLU A 7 8.55 -17.59 -15.10
N ILE A 8 8.41 -17.64 -13.77
CA ILE A 8 8.92 -16.54 -12.89
C ILE A 8 10.44 -16.61 -12.89
N THR A 9 11.04 -15.76 -13.72
CA THR A 9 12.49 -15.59 -13.78
C THR A 9 12.99 -15.11 -12.41
N VAL A 10 14.15 -15.61 -11.97
CA VAL A 10 14.81 -15.23 -10.70
C VAL A 10 14.90 -13.70 -10.55
N TRP A 11 15.11 -12.99 -11.65
CA TRP A 11 15.14 -11.53 -11.71
C TRP A 11 13.83 -10.86 -11.29
N THR A 12 12.68 -11.38 -11.73
CA THR A 12 11.36 -10.86 -11.36
C THR A 12 11.11 -11.05 -9.87
N LEU A 13 11.51 -12.20 -9.32
CA LEU A 13 11.40 -12.48 -7.89
C LEU A 13 12.30 -11.54 -7.08
N ALA A 14 13.57 -11.38 -7.48
CA ALA A 14 14.50 -10.48 -6.83
C ALA A 14 14.01 -9.03 -6.83
N LEU A 15 13.46 -8.58 -7.96
CA LEU A 15 12.87 -7.25 -8.10
C LEU A 15 11.64 -7.08 -7.20
N CYS A 16 10.74 -8.06 -7.13
CA CYS A 16 9.59 -8.03 -6.23
C CYS A 16 10.01 -7.97 -4.75
N VAL A 17 11.02 -8.74 -4.36
CA VAL A 17 11.55 -8.76 -2.98
C VAL A 17 12.16 -7.40 -2.62
N LEU A 18 12.99 -6.84 -3.50
CA LEU A 18 13.60 -5.53 -3.30
C LEU A 18 12.53 -4.43 -3.19
N ALA A 19 11.56 -4.45 -4.10
CA ALA A 19 10.45 -3.49 -4.09
C ALA A 19 9.60 -3.61 -2.83
N ALA A 20 9.29 -4.83 -2.37
CA ALA A 20 8.54 -5.05 -1.14
C ALA A 20 9.31 -4.56 0.11
N PHE A 21 10.63 -4.74 0.13
CA PHE A 21 11.47 -4.25 1.22
C PHE A 21 11.50 -2.72 1.28
N VAL A 22 11.75 -2.06 0.15
CA VAL A 22 11.75 -0.58 0.06
C VAL A 22 10.37 -0.02 0.34
N ALA A 23 9.32 -0.62 -0.23
CA ALA A 23 7.94 -0.23 0.03
C ALA A 23 7.61 -0.33 1.52
N GLY A 24 7.96 -1.43 2.18
CA GLY A 24 7.72 -1.62 3.61
C GLY A 24 8.44 -0.59 4.48
N PHE A 25 9.68 -0.23 4.13
CA PHE A 25 10.42 0.84 4.82
C PHE A 25 9.72 2.21 4.65
N VAL A 26 9.32 2.56 3.43
CA VAL A 26 8.61 3.82 3.15
C VAL A 26 7.23 3.85 3.81
N ASP A 27 6.52 2.72 3.83
CA ASP A 27 5.21 2.58 4.50
C ASP A 27 5.33 2.84 6.00
N ALA A 28 6.39 2.35 6.64
CA ALA A 28 6.63 2.56 8.06
C ALA A 28 6.95 4.03 8.41
N VAL A 29 7.53 4.80 7.48
CA VAL A 29 7.90 6.22 7.70
C VAL A 29 6.78 7.18 7.29
N ALA A 30 6.10 6.92 6.17
CA ALA A 30 5.19 7.86 5.52
C ALA A 30 3.80 7.28 5.17
N GLY A 31 3.57 5.97 5.30
CA GLY A 31 2.27 5.33 5.04
C GLY A 31 1.86 5.18 3.55
N GLY A 32 2.83 5.26 2.63
CA GLY A 32 2.62 5.27 1.18
C GLY A 32 3.33 4.15 0.41
N GLY A 33 3.74 3.06 1.06
CA GLY A 33 4.60 2.04 0.44
C GLY A 33 4.02 1.41 -0.83
N GLY A 34 2.69 1.36 -0.94
CA GLY A 34 1.99 0.87 -2.12
C GLY A 34 2.26 1.66 -3.41
N LEU A 35 2.72 2.91 -3.31
CA LEU A 35 3.15 3.70 -4.47
C LEU A 35 4.34 3.06 -5.20
N ILE A 36 5.18 2.32 -4.47
CA ILE A 36 6.38 1.63 -5.00
C ILE A 36 6.02 0.19 -5.40
N GLN A 37 5.28 -0.51 -4.55
CA GLN A 37 5.00 -1.93 -4.74
C GLN A 37 3.95 -2.20 -5.82
N LEU A 38 2.94 -1.34 -5.99
CA LEU A 38 1.89 -1.56 -7.00
C LEU A 38 2.39 -1.48 -8.45
N PRO A 39 3.17 -0.46 -8.87
CA PRO A 39 3.73 -0.43 -10.22
C PRO A 39 4.58 -1.67 -10.54
N VAL A 40 5.39 -2.11 -9.55
CA VAL A 40 6.23 -3.29 -9.69
C VAL A 40 5.40 -4.56 -9.86
N LEU A 41 4.35 -4.76 -9.05
CA LEU A 41 3.49 -5.93 -9.16
C LEU A 41 2.65 -5.94 -10.44
N LEU A 42 2.12 -4.78 -10.86
CA LEU A 42 1.36 -4.64 -12.10
C LEU A 42 2.24 -4.94 -13.33
N TRP A 43 3.49 -4.47 -13.33
CA TRP A 43 4.45 -4.75 -14.39
C TRP A 43 4.91 -6.22 -14.40
N SER A 44 5.12 -6.80 -13.22
CA SER A 44 5.60 -8.18 -13.08
C SER A 44 4.52 -9.22 -13.38
N PHE A 45 3.24 -8.88 -13.15
CA PHE A 45 2.11 -9.80 -13.29
C PHE A 45 0.94 -9.18 -14.07
N PRO A 46 1.12 -8.79 -15.34
CA PRO A 46 0.09 -8.06 -16.11
C PRO A 46 -1.19 -8.88 -16.34
N VAL A 47 -1.07 -10.20 -16.45
CA VAL A 47 -2.19 -11.13 -16.64
C VAL A 47 -2.90 -11.52 -15.34
N ALA A 48 -2.33 -11.24 -14.18
CA ALA A 48 -2.96 -11.59 -12.91
C ALA A 48 -4.22 -10.72 -12.67
N PRO A 49 -5.23 -11.24 -11.95
CA PRO A 49 -6.39 -10.43 -11.57
C PRO A 49 -5.97 -9.22 -10.76
N LEU A 50 -6.47 -8.03 -11.11
CA LEU A 50 -6.13 -6.78 -10.42
C LEU A 50 -6.43 -6.84 -8.92
N ALA A 51 -7.52 -7.50 -8.53
CA ALA A 51 -7.87 -7.74 -7.13
C ALA A 51 -6.80 -8.52 -6.36
N SER A 52 -6.14 -9.50 -7.00
CA SER A 52 -5.05 -10.27 -6.39
C SER A 52 -3.80 -9.40 -6.19
N ILE A 53 -3.46 -8.55 -7.16
CA ILE A 53 -2.32 -7.62 -7.07
C ILE A 53 -2.52 -6.60 -5.94
N LEU A 54 -3.68 -5.95 -5.92
CA LEU A 54 -4.05 -4.99 -4.88
C LEU A 54 -4.13 -5.65 -3.51
N GLY A 55 -4.69 -6.87 -3.45
CA GLY A 55 -4.77 -7.68 -2.24
C GLY A 55 -3.39 -8.03 -1.69
N THR A 56 -2.47 -8.50 -2.53
CA THR A 56 -1.08 -8.81 -2.13
C THR A 56 -0.39 -7.58 -1.54
N ASN A 57 -0.50 -6.43 -2.19
CA ASN A 57 0.06 -5.18 -1.68
C ASN A 57 -0.50 -4.84 -0.28
N LYS A 58 -1.82 -4.93 -0.08
CA LYS A 58 -2.44 -4.61 1.21
C LYS A 58 -2.13 -5.64 2.29
N ALA A 59 -2.01 -6.92 1.94
CA ALA A 59 -1.59 -7.96 2.89
C ALA A 59 -0.20 -7.66 3.46
N VAL A 60 0.76 -7.26 2.60
CA VAL A 60 2.11 -6.88 3.04
C VAL A 60 2.07 -5.63 3.93
N SER A 61 1.35 -4.57 3.52
CA SER A 61 1.22 -3.34 4.32
C SER A 61 0.59 -3.58 5.69
N VAL A 62 -0.40 -4.47 5.82
CA VAL A 62 -1.02 -4.79 7.13
C VAL A 62 0.01 -5.37 8.08
N VAL A 63 0.83 -6.33 7.61
CA VAL A 63 1.87 -6.94 8.44
C VAL A 63 2.94 -5.91 8.82
N GLY A 64 3.46 -5.17 7.83
CA GLY A 64 4.49 -4.15 8.04
C GLY A 64 4.04 -3.04 8.99
N THR A 65 2.88 -2.44 8.72
CA THR A 65 2.32 -1.35 9.54
C THR A 65 1.94 -1.83 10.94
N SER A 66 1.42 -3.06 11.09
CA SER A 66 1.11 -3.62 12.41
C SER A 66 2.39 -3.85 13.23
N SER A 67 3.45 -4.35 12.62
CA SER A 67 4.75 -4.52 13.28
C SER A 67 5.35 -3.17 13.72
N ALA A 68 5.30 -2.16 12.84
CA ALA A 68 5.71 -0.80 13.16
C ALA A 68 4.87 -0.20 14.31
N ALA A 69 3.54 -0.34 14.24
CA ALA A 69 2.63 0.14 15.28
C ALA A 69 2.92 -0.51 16.64
N LEU A 70 3.18 -1.82 16.69
CA LEU A 70 3.55 -2.53 17.92
C LEU A 70 4.90 -2.04 18.48
N THR A 71 5.86 -1.75 17.61
CA THR A 71 7.19 -1.24 17.98
C THR A 71 7.09 0.18 18.56
N TYR A 72 6.36 1.06 17.89
CA TYR A 72 6.24 2.47 18.28
C TYR A 72 5.19 2.74 19.36
N ARG A 73 4.27 1.82 19.63
CA ARG A 73 3.23 1.97 20.66
C ARG A 73 3.79 2.34 22.04
N LYS A 74 4.99 1.86 22.39
CA LYS A 74 5.62 2.17 23.68
C LYS A 74 6.28 3.56 23.71
N GLN A 75 6.59 4.12 22.55
CA GLN A 75 7.29 5.40 22.41
C GLN A 75 6.33 6.57 22.21
N ILE A 76 5.14 6.33 21.64
CA ILE A 76 4.17 7.37 21.30
C ILE A 76 2.95 7.26 22.23
N GLN A 77 2.71 8.28 23.05
CA GLN A 77 1.54 8.41 23.91
C GLN A 77 0.35 8.92 23.10
N VAL A 78 -0.49 8.00 22.58
CA VAL A 78 -1.73 8.36 21.88
C VAL A 78 -2.92 8.22 22.82
N LYS A 79 -3.76 9.27 22.92
CA LYS A 79 -5.01 9.21 23.69
C LYS A 79 -5.98 8.22 23.05
N ALA A 80 -6.36 7.17 23.77
CA ALA A 80 -7.26 6.13 23.28
C ALA A 80 -8.62 6.68 22.79
N GLN A 81 -9.09 7.77 23.40
CA GLN A 81 -10.32 8.48 23.02
C GLN A 81 -10.30 9.02 21.59
N VAL A 82 -9.12 9.32 21.02
CA VAL A 82 -8.96 9.77 19.64
C VAL A 82 -8.61 8.60 18.73
N LEU A 83 -7.75 7.69 19.22
CA LEU A 83 -7.28 6.54 18.45
C LEU A 83 -8.42 5.60 18.03
N VAL A 84 -9.31 5.24 18.95
CA VAL A 84 -10.37 4.25 18.68
C VAL A 84 -11.37 4.75 17.62
N PRO A 85 -11.94 5.97 17.70
CA PRO A 85 -12.80 6.49 16.64
C PRO A 85 -12.10 6.57 15.27
N MET A 86 -10.84 7.00 15.24
CA MET A 86 -10.06 7.06 14.00
C MET A 86 -9.86 5.66 13.38
N MET A 87 -9.50 4.67 14.21
CA MET A 87 -9.35 3.28 13.74
C MET A 87 -10.65 2.72 13.18
N LEU A 88 -11.78 2.95 13.86
CA LEU A 88 -13.09 2.47 13.40
C LEU A 88 -13.52 3.14 12.10
N ALA A 89 -13.33 4.46 11.97
CA ALA A 89 -13.63 5.20 10.75
C ALA A 89 -12.76 4.72 9.57
N ALA A 90 -11.45 4.56 9.80
CA ALA A 90 -10.52 4.05 8.80
C ALA A 90 -10.86 2.60 8.38
N PHE A 91 -11.20 1.75 9.35
CA PHE A 91 -11.61 0.36 9.07
C PHE A 91 -12.88 0.31 8.23
N ALA A 92 -13.93 1.04 8.64
CA ALA A 92 -15.19 1.09 7.90
C ALA A 92 -14.98 1.64 6.48
N GLY A 93 -14.22 2.73 6.33
CA GLY A 93 -13.88 3.29 5.03
C GLY A 93 -13.10 2.32 4.15
N SER A 94 -12.14 1.60 4.72
CA SER A 94 -11.35 0.59 4.00
C SER A 94 -12.19 -0.59 3.52
N VAL A 95 -13.08 -1.13 4.37
CA VAL A 95 -14.00 -2.21 4.01
C VAL A 95 -14.94 -1.78 2.88
N LEU A 96 -15.55 -0.60 3.00
CA LEU A 96 -16.43 -0.06 1.97
C LEU A 96 -15.66 0.18 0.66
N GLY A 97 -14.47 0.75 0.73
CA GLY A 97 -13.60 0.97 -0.43
C GLY A 97 -13.22 -0.33 -1.13
N ALA A 98 -12.86 -1.38 -0.37
CA ALA A 98 -12.51 -2.68 -0.91
C ALA A 98 -13.70 -3.35 -1.61
N LEU A 99 -14.91 -3.28 -1.03
CA LEU A 99 -16.13 -3.81 -1.62
C LEU A 99 -16.57 -3.05 -2.88
N LEU A 100 -16.29 -1.75 -2.94
CA LEU A 100 -16.54 -0.96 -4.14
C LEU A 100 -15.52 -1.30 -5.24
N ALA A 101 -14.24 -1.42 -4.88
CA ALA A 101 -13.17 -1.71 -5.82
C ALA A 101 -13.36 -3.06 -6.55
N THR A 102 -13.92 -4.08 -5.90
CA THR A 102 -14.20 -5.37 -6.54
C THR A 102 -15.38 -5.36 -7.52
N ARG A 103 -16.20 -4.29 -7.53
CA ARG A 103 -17.33 -4.14 -8.45
C ARG A 103 -17.05 -3.24 -9.65
N VAL A 104 -15.90 -2.59 -9.71
CA VAL A 104 -15.52 -1.73 -10.84
C VAL A 104 -14.86 -2.57 -11.94
N ASP A 105 -15.16 -2.24 -13.20
CA ASP A 105 -14.53 -2.88 -14.35
C ASP A 105 -13.01 -2.62 -14.37
N ARG A 106 -12.23 -3.70 -14.56
CA ARG A 106 -10.77 -3.66 -14.56
C ARG A 106 -10.23 -2.69 -15.62
N ALA A 107 -10.86 -2.63 -16.79
CA ALA A 107 -10.43 -1.79 -17.90
C ALA A 107 -10.44 -0.28 -17.56
N LEU A 108 -11.32 0.13 -16.63
CA LEU A 108 -11.37 1.49 -16.11
C LEU A 108 -10.47 1.64 -14.87
N PHE A 109 -10.43 0.65 -13.99
CA PHE A 109 -9.75 0.77 -12.70
C PHE A 109 -8.22 0.82 -12.81
N GLU A 110 -7.64 0.05 -13.73
CA GLU A 110 -6.18 -0.04 -13.91
C GLU A 110 -5.52 1.28 -14.36
N PRO A 111 -6.00 1.99 -15.39
CA PRO A 111 -5.43 3.29 -15.76
C PRO A 111 -5.70 4.38 -14.70
N ILE A 112 -6.87 4.35 -14.05
CA ILE A 112 -7.21 5.29 -12.98
C ILE A 112 -6.25 5.13 -11.81
N ILE A 113 -6.04 3.90 -11.32
CA ILE A 113 -5.19 3.67 -10.16
C ILE A 113 -3.74 4.04 -10.47
N LEU A 114 -3.21 3.67 -11.64
CA LEU A 114 -1.85 4.04 -12.05
C LEU A 114 -1.68 5.56 -12.13
N THR A 115 -2.65 6.27 -12.70
CA THR A 115 -2.63 7.74 -12.78
C THR A 115 -2.63 8.36 -11.38
N ILE A 116 -3.50 7.89 -10.49
CA ILE A 116 -3.56 8.36 -9.11
C ILE A 116 -2.24 8.08 -8.38
N LEU A 117 -1.65 6.89 -8.53
CA LEU A 117 -0.37 6.55 -7.90
C LEU A 117 0.74 7.49 -8.38
N ILE A 118 0.82 7.81 -9.67
CA ILE A 118 1.79 8.77 -10.20
C ILE A 118 1.53 10.17 -9.62
N CYS A 119 0.29 10.65 -9.65
CA CYS A 119 -0.07 11.96 -9.12
C CYS A 119 0.26 12.10 -7.62
N VAL A 120 -0.10 11.10 -6.81
CA VAL A 120 0.18 11.08 -5.37
C VAL A 120 1.67 10.92 -5.09
N GLY A 121 2.37 10.09 -5.87
CA GLY A 121 3.82 9.94 -5.78
C GLY A 121 4.56 11.25 -6.05
N LEU A 122 4.21 11.94 -7.15
CA LEU A 122 4.76 13.26 -7.47
C LEU A 122 4.41 14.28 -6.39
N PHE A 123 3.14 14.31 -5.95
CA PHE A 123 2.71 15.20 -4.87
C PHE A 123 3.55 14.99 -3.60
N THR A 124 3.78 13.74 -3.21
CA THR A 124 4.55 13.38 -2.01
C THR A 124 6.01 13.83 -2.14
N ILE A 125 6.62 13.66 -3.32
CA ILE A 125 8.00 14.10 -3.60
C ILE A 125 8.12 15.63 -3.58
N PHE A 126 7.15 16.36 -4.15
CA PHE A 126 7.18 17.81 -4.24
C PHE A 126 6.68 18.55 -3.00
N ARG A 127 6.00 17.86 -2.06
CA ARG A 127 5.47 18.44 -0.81
C ARG A 127 5.96 17.70 0.45
N PRO A 128 7.28 17.58 0.68
CA PRO A 128 7.82 16.86 1.84
C PRO A 128 7.54 17.52 3.20
N GLU A 129 7.02 18.75 3.23
CA GLU A 129 6.72 19.49 4.47
C GLU A 129 5.32 19.19 5.04
N PHE A 130 4.53 18.33 4.39
CA PHE A 130 3.21 17.93 4.87
C PHE A 130 3.33 17.17 6.20
N GLY A 131 2.91 17.79 7.30
CA GLY A 131 2.95 17.21 8.65
C GLY A 131 3.86 17.94 9.65
N ARG A 132 4.61 18.97 9.23
CA ARG A 132 5.48 19.76 10.12
C ARG A 132 4.77 20.83 10.98
N HIS A 133 3.45 20.95 10.88
CA HIS A 133 2.72 21.85 11.77
C HIS A 133 2.54 21.19 13.14
N GLU A 134 3.49 21.48 14.04
CA GLU A 134 3.31 21.32 15.48
C GLU A 134 2.08 22.12 15.90
N VAL A 135 0.99 21.41 16.22
CA VAL A 135 -0.13 22.01 16.95
C VAL A 135 0.39 22.20 18.37
N THR A 136 0.78 23.44 18.69
CA THR A 136 1.15 23.88 20.04
C THR A 136 -0.05 23.80 20.97
#